data_AF-A0A830B2C3-F1
#
_entry.id   AF-A0A830B2C3-F1
#
_cell.length_a   1.000
_cell.length_b   1.000
_cell.length_c   1.000
_cell.angle_alpha   90.00
_cell.angle_beta   90.00
_cell.angle_gamma   90.00
#
_symmetry.space_group_name_H-M   'P 1'
#
loop_
_entity.id
_entity.type
_entity.pdbx_description
1 polymer ?
#
loop_
_entity_poly.entity_id
_entity_poly.type
_entity_poly.pdbx_seq_one_letter_code
_entity_poly.pdbx_strand_id
1 'polypeptide(L)' 'LYEYDIFWAFLIISSLIPILAFFISGILAPIRKGPEKLSSYESGIEPMGDAWLQFRIRYYMFALVFVV' A
#
# COMPACT_ATOMS: atom_id res chain seq x y z
N LEU A 1 2.23 -3.07 -34.60
CA LEU A 1 1.21 -2.46 -33.73
C LEU A 1 0.44 -3.49 -32.91
N TYR A 2 -0.03 -4.61 -33.51
CA TYR A 2 -0.75 -5.70 -32.80
C TYR A 2 0.12 -6.61 -31.90
N GLU A 3 1.45 -6.49 -31.90
CA GLU A 3 2.35 -7.36 -31.12
C GLU A 3 2.21 -7.20 -29.60
N TYR A 4 1.70 -6.06 -29.13
CA TYR A 4 1.54 -5.78 -27.70
C TYR A 4 0.10 -5.90 -27.21
N ASP A 5 -0.85 -6.30 -28.05
CA ASP A 5 -2.26 -6.36 -27.66
C ASP A 5 -2.49 -7.34 -26.51
N ILE A 6 -1.79 -8.47 -26.54
CA ILE A 6 -1.81 -9.47 -25.47
C ILE A 6 -1.23 -8.88 -24.18
N PHE A 7 -0.16 -8.10 -24.27
CA PHE A 7 0.45 -7.43 -23.12
C PHE A 7 -0.51 -6.42 -22.48
N TRP A 8 -1.17 -5.59 -23.29
CA TRP A 8 -2.17 -4.63 -22.81
C TRP A 8 -3.39 -5.32 -22.21
N ALA A 9 -3.90 -6.37 -22.85
CA ALA A 9 -5.00 -7.17 -22.31
C ALA A 9 -4.61 -7.79 -20.96
N PHE A 10 -3.41 -8.34 -20.86
CA PHE A 10 -2.89 -8.90 -19.62
C PHE A 10 -2.77 -7.85 -18.52
N LEU A 11 -2.22 -6.65 -18.81
CA LEU A 11 -2.12 -5.56 -17.84
C LEU A 11 -3.48 -5.11 -17.33
N ILE A 12 -4.47 -4.98 -18.22
CA ILE A 12 -5.83 -4.59 -17.84
C ILE A 12 -6.46 -5.65 -16.94
N ILE A 13 -6.42 -6.92 -17.35
CA ILE A 13 -7.02 -8.02 -16.58
C ILE A 13 -6.34 -8.17 -15.23
N SER A 14 -5.01 -8.18 -15.19
CA SER A 14 -4.23 -8.35 -13.95
C SER A 14 -4.43 -7.17 -12.97
N SER A 15 -4.58 -5.94 -13.47
CA SER A 15 -4.88 -4.78 -12.63
C SER A 15 -6.32 -4.79 -12.13
N LEU A 16 -7.26 -5.32 -12.92
CA LEU A 16 -8.67 -5.37 -12.55
C LEU A 16 -8.94 -6.33 -11.39
N ILE A 17 -8.20 -7.44 -11.31
CA ILE A 17 -8.36 -8.44 -10.24
C ILE A 17 -8.26 -7.85 -8.82
N PRO A 18 -7.17 -7.15 -8.43
CA PRO A 18 -7.08 -6.58 -7.08
C PRO A 18 -8.12 -5.48 -6.85
N ILE A 19 -8.46 -4.69 -7.87
CA ILE A 19 -9.51 -3.66 -7.77
C ILE A 19 -10.86 -4.31 -7.42
N LEU A 20 -11.24 -5.36 -8.14
CA LEU A 20 -12.48 -6.10 -7.86
C LEU A 20 -12.44 -6.79 -6.50
N ALA A 21 -11.30 -7.38 -6.11
CA ALA A 21 -11.16 -8.00 -4.80
C ALA A 21 -11.39 -7.01 -3.65
N PHE A 22 -10.77 -5.83 -3.71
CA PHE A 22 -10.98 -4.77 -2.72
C PHE A 22 -12.40 -4.19 -2.78
N PHE A 23 -12.98 -4.02 -3.97
CA PHE A 23 -14.35 -3.54 -4.13
C PHE A 23 -15.37 -4.48 -3.50
N ILE A 24 -15.28 -5.78 -3.81
CA ILE A 24 -16.15 -6.82 -3.24
C ILE A 24 -15.98 -6.88 -1.71
N SER A 25 -14.74 -6.85 -1.23
CA SER A 25 -14.45 -6.83 0.21
C SER A 25 -15.03 -5.58 0.88
N GLY A 26 -14.91 -4.41 0.27
CA GLY A 26 -15.44 -3.15 0.80
C GLY A 26 -16.97 -3.11 0.90
N ILE A 27 -17.68 -3.85 0.04
CA ILE A 27 -19.15 -3.96 0.06
C ILE A 27 -19.62 -5.03 1.05
N LEU A 28 -18.98 -6.20 1.06
CA LEU A 28 -19.45 -7.35 1.84
C LEU A 28 -18.96 -7.35 3.29
N ALA A 29 -17.79 -6.79 3.56
CA ALA A 29 -17.20 -6.87 4.89
C ALA A 29 -17.95 -5.98 5.90
N PRO A 30 -18.13 -6.43 7.15
CA PRO A 30 -18.74 -5.63 8.19
C PRO A 30 -17.85 -4.41 8.53
N ILE A 31 -18.42 -3.21 8.42
CA ILE A 31 -17.72 -1.96 8.70
C ILE A 31 -18.01 -1.52 10.14
N ARG A 32 -17.00 -1.63 11.02
CA ARG A 32 -16.98 -0.98 12.35
C ARG A 32 -16.08 0.24 12.32
N LYS A 33 -16.58 1.41 12.71
CA LYS A 33 -15.85 2.71 12.75
C LYS A 33 -15.59 3.19 14.18
N GLY A 34 -14.97 2.33 15.00
CA GLY A 34 -14.59 2.72 16.37
C GLY A 34 -13.29 3.55 16.38
N PRO A 35 -13.12 4.49 17.33
CA PRO A 35 -11.91 5.32 17.42
C PRO A 35 -10.64 4.47 17.57
N GLU A 36 -10.67 3.42 18.38
CA GLU A 36 -9.55 2.47 18.56
C GLU A 36 -9.15 1.72 17.28
N LYS A 37 -10.09 1.51 16.34
CA LYS A 37 -9.76 0.86 15.06
C LYS A 37 -9.03 1.83 14.12
N LEU A 38 -9.23 3.13 14.32
CA LEU A 38 -8.65 4.19 13.50
C LEU A 38 -7.37 4.76 14.11
N SER A 39 -7.01 4.38 15.34
CA SER A 39 -5.74 4.74 15.96
C SER A 39 -4.61 3.85 15.44
N SER A 40 -3.38 4.39 15.46
CA SER A 40 -2.20 3.59 15.12
C SER A 40 -1.96 2.52 16.19
N TYR A 41 -1.43 1.37 15.78
CA TYR A 41 -1.08 0.30 16.70
C TYR A 41 0.20 0.64 17.47
N GLU A 42 0.11 0.68 18.80
CA GLU A 42 1.23 0.99 19.70
C GLU A 42 1.22 0.02 20.90
N SER A 43 1.20 -1.30 20.65
CA SER A 43 1.27 -2.37 21.68
C SER A 43 0.33 -2.27 22.89
N GLY A 44 -0.73 -1.46 22.82
CA GLY A 44 -1.69 -1.23 23.91
C GLY A 44 -1.36 -0.05 24.84
N ILE A 45 -0.34 0.75 24.53
CA ILE A 45 -0.02 2.00 25.22
C ILE A 45 -0.37 3.20 24.35
N GLU A 46 -0.63 4.34 24.97
CA GLU A 46 -0.81 5.59 24.23
C GLU A 46 0.53 6.00 23.61
N PRO A 47 0.56 6.42 22.33
CA PRO A 47 1.78 6.85 21.67
C PRO A 47 2.34 8.07 22.42
N MET A 48 3.58 7.93 22.87
CA MET A 48 4.28 8.98 23.58
C MET A 48 5.30 9.67 22.69
N GLY A 49 5.27 10.99 22.70
CA GLY A 49 6.20 11.80 21.94
C GLY A 49 5.85 11.85 20.46
N ASP A 50 6.87 12.14 19.68
CA ASP A 50 6.76 12.72 18.36
C ASP A 50 7.46 11.77 17.39
N ALA A 51 6.81 11.39 16.27
CA ALA A 51 7.31 10.36 15.34
C ALA A 51 8.48 10.85 14.46
N TRP A 52 9.32 11.74 14.98
CA TRP A 52 10.47 12.30 14.28
C TRP A 52 11.63 11.32 14.30
N LEU A 53 11.66 10.46 13.29
CA LEU A 53 12.81 9.60 13.01
C LEU A 53 13.76 10.31 12.04
N GLN A 54 15.05 10.36 12.39
CA GLN A 54 16.08 10.78 11.44
C GLN A 54 16.25 9.70 10.36
N PHE A 55 15.74 9.99 9.16
CA PHE A 55 15.98 9.14 7.99
C PHE A 55 17.47 9.10 7.67
N ARG A 56 18.02 7.87 7.60
CA ARG A 56 19.45 7.67 7.35
C ARG A 56 19.76 7.76 5.86
N ILE A 57 20.85 8.44 5.51
CA ILE A 57 21.30 8.62 4.10
C ILE A 57 21.48 7.31 3.33
N ARG A 58 21.70 6.19 4.03
CA ARG A 58 21.85 4.87 3.43
C ARG A 58 20.71 4.48 2.50
N TYR A 59 19.45 4.84 2.81
CA TYR A 59 18.32 4.53 1.94
C TYR A 59 18.44 5.21 0.57
N TYR A 60 18.91 6.46 0.56
CA TYR A 60 19.21 7.20 -0.67
C TYR A 60 20.38 6.59 -1.43
N MET A 61 21.47 6.23 -0.74
CA MET A 61 22.63 5.62 -1.39
C MET A 61 22.27 4.30 -2.11
N PHE A 62 21.45 3.45 -1.48
CA PHE A 62 20.97 2.23 -2.13
C PHE A 62 20.10 2.53 -3.36
N ALA A 63 19.19 3.50 -3.28
CA ALA A 63 18.38 3.90 -4.42
C ALA A 63 19.24 4.48 -5.56
N LEU A 64 20.25 5.30 -5.23
CA LEU A 64 21.15 5.89 -6.23
C LEU A 64 21.97 4.82 -6.96
N VAL A 65 22.56 3.88 -6.23
CA VAL A 65 23.33 2.76 -6.82
C VAL A 65 22.43 1.80 -7.61
N PHE A 66 21.15 1.65 -7.24
CA PHE A 66 20.19 0.86 -8.02
C PHE A 66 19.81 1.53 -9.34
N VAL A 67 19.75 2.87 -9.37
CA VAL A 67 19.31 3.66 -10.53
C VAL A 67 20.44 3.90 -11.53
N VAL A 68 21.69 4.07 -11.06
CA VAL A 68 22.89 4.32 -11.87
C VAL A 68 23.48 3.01 -12.38
#